data_AF-A0A9X7CGI4-F1
#
_entry.id   AF-A0A9X7CGI4-F1
#
_cell.length_a   1.000
_cell.length_b   1.000
_cell.length_c   1.000
_cell.angle_alpha   90.00
_cell.angle_beta   90.00
_cell.angle_gamma   90.00
#
_symmetry.space_group_name_H-M   'P 1'
#
loop_
_entity.id
_entity.type
_entity.pdbx_description
1 polymer ?
#
loop_
_entity_poly.entity_id
_entity_poly.type
_entity_poly.pdbx_seq_one_letter_code
_entity_poly.pdbx_strand_id
1 'polypeptide(L)' 'MKKHQIICTIISPDDNRDAIGPLVMYATTENILKQRLDKELQRRLGNLYQWEIAVQQIENEQLVLL' A
#
# COMPACT_ATOMS: atom_id res chain seq x y z
N MET A 1 3.92 -17.84 -0.29
CA MET A 1 3.51 -16.43 -0.50
C MET A 1 3.02 -15.88 0.82
N LYS A 2 3.34 -14.62 1.11
CA LYS A 2 2.95 -13.95 2.35
C LYS A 2 1.83 -12.95 2.08
N LYS A 3 0.84 -12.87 2.97
CA LYS A 3 -0.22 -11.87 2.93
C LYS A 3 0.30 -10.60 3.58
N HIS A 4 0.07 -9.47 2.93
CA HIS A 4 0.45 -8.16 3.41
C HIS A 4 -0.80 -7.28 3.46
N GLN A 5 -1.08 -6.70 4.62
CA GLN A 5 -2.09 -5.65 4.73
C GLN A 5 -1.38 -4.30 4.71
N ILE A 6 -1.78 -3.43 3.77
CA ILE A 6 -1.12 -2.15 3.53
C ILE A 6 -2.09 -1.00 3.76
N ILE A 7 -1.70 -0.08 4.64
CA ILE A 7 -2.41 1.19 4.85
C ILE A 7 -1.49 2.31 4.37
N CYS A 8 -2.02 3.13 3.47
CA CYS A 8 -1.35 4.31 2.96
C CYS A 8 -2.08 5.56 3.44
N THR A 9 -1.36 6.66 3.61
CA THR A 9 -1.93 8.00 3.75
C THR A 9 -1.49 8.81 2.54
N ILE A 10 -2.44 9.44 1.85
CA ILE A 10 -2.15 10.47 0.86
C ILE A 10 -2.13 11.81 1.56
N ILE A 11 -1.14 12.62 1.21
CA ILE A 11 -0.99 13.99 1.69
C ILE A 11 -1.09 14.89 0.46
N SER A 12 -2.14 15.70 0.40
CA SER A 12 -2.35 16.67 -0.66
C SER A 12 -1.40 17.87 -0.53
N PRO A 13 -1.24 18.70 -1.58
CA PRO A 13 -0.40 19.89 -1.52
C PRO A 13 -0.81 20.93 -0.47
N ASP A 14 -2.07 20.91 -0.02
CA ASP A 14 -2.61 21.74 1.06
C ASP A 14 -2.56 21.06 2.44
N ASP A 15 -1.77 19.98 2.58
CA ASP A 15 -1.55 19.18 3.81
C ASP A 15 -2.79 18.48 4.37
N ASN A 16 -3.86 18.36 3.56
CA ASN A 16 -4.97 17.45 3.87
C ASN A 16 -4.50 15.99 3.74
N ARG A 17 -4.98 15.15 4.66
CA ARG A 17 -4.51 13.77 4.80
C ARG A 17 -5.67 12.81 4.71
N ASP A 18 -5.59 11.88 3.74
CA ASP A 18 -6.61 10.86 3.52
C ASP A 18 -5.99 9.47 3.58
N ALA A 19 -6.60 8.60 4.38
CA ALA A 19 -6.17 7.21 4.49
C ALA A 19 -6.75 6.36 3.35
N ILE A 20 -5.92 5.47 2.81
CA ILE A 20 -6.28 4.49 1.79
C ILE A 20 -5.89 3.10 2.26
N GLY A 21 -6.90 2.26 2.46
CA GLY A 21 -6.71 0.87 2.82
C GLY A 21 -7.88 0.29 3.63
N PRO A 22 -7.73 -0.96 4.10
CA PRO A 22 -6.55 -1.80 3.92
C PRO A 22 -6.44 -2.39 2.50
N LEU A 23 -5.26 -2.25 1.88
CA LEU A 23 -4.88 -2.92 0.64
C LEU A 23 -4.30 -4.30 0.98
N VAL A 24 -5.02 -5.37 0.63
CA VAL A 24 -4.52 -6.73 0.84
C VAL A 24 -3.75 -7.19 -0.40
N MET A 25 -2.47 -7.53 -0.21
CA MET A 25 -1.58 -7.94 -1.29
C MET A 25 -0.79 -9.19 -0.92
N TYR A 26 -0.64 -10.10 -1.88
CA TYR A 26 0.16 -11.30 -1.70
C TYR A 26 1.48 -11.15 -2.47
N ALA A 27 2.60 -11.42 -1.80
CA ALA A 27 3.91 -11.37 -2.43
C ALA A 27 4.86 -12.41 -1.82
N THR A 28 5.82 -12.88 -2.60
CA THR A 28 6.90 -13.77 -2.14
C THR A 28 8.08 -13.00 -1.56
N THR A 29 8.32 -11.77 -2.04
CA THR A 29 9.38 -10.87 -1.57
C THR A 29 8.83 -9.45 -1.40
N GLU A 30 9.49 -8.66 -0.56
CA GLU A 30 9.14 -7.24 -0.39
C GLU A 30 9.31 -6.43 -1.67
N ASN A 31 10.27 -6.77 -2.53
CA ASN A 31 10.47 -6.07 -3.79
C ASN A 31 9.28 -6.27 -4.75
N ILE A 32 8.77 -7.51 -4.85
CA ILE A 32 7.56 -7.81 -5.61
C ILE A 32 6.35 -7.09 -5.00
N LEU A 33 6.29 -7.00 -3.67
CA LEU A 33 5.23 -6.26 -2.98
C LEU A 33 5.26 -4.78 -3.35
N LYS A 34 6.42 -4.12 -3.27
CA LYS A 34 6.62 -2.70 -3.60
C LYS A 34 6.21 -2.40 -5.04
N GLN A 35 6.67 -3.21 -6.01
CA GLN A 35 6.31 -3.03 -7.41
C GLN A 35 4.80 -3.18 -7.66
N ARG A 36 4.16 -4.13 -6.99
CA ARG A 36 2.71 -4.31 -7.12
C ARG A 36 1.94 -3.17 -6.44
N LEU A 37 2.42 -2.71 -5.28
CA LEU A 37 1.82 -1.60 -4.53
C LEU A 37 1.86 -0.31 -5.35
N ASP A 38 3.01 0.02 -5.95
CA ASP A 38 3.19 1.17 -6.84
C ASP A 38 2.15 1.18 -7.97
N LYS A 39 1.99 0.06 -8.68
CA LYS A 39 0.98 -0.07 -9.75
C LYS A 39 -0.46 0.05 -9.23
N GLU A 40 -0.75 -0.51 -8.06
CA GLU A 40 -2.09 -0.48 -7.49
C GLU A 40 -2.46 0.93 -6.99
N LEU A 41 -1.50 1.66 -6.41
CA LEU A 41 -1.66 3.06 -6.05
C LEU A 41 -1.86 3.91 -7.30
N GLN A 42 -1.02 3.75 -8.33
CA GLN A 42 -1.19 4.46 -9.61
C GLN A 42 -2.59 4.21 -10.21
N ARG A 43 -3.07 2.96 -10.18
CA ARG A 43 -4.39 2.57 -10.69
C ARG A 43 -5.55 3.20 -9.91
N ARG A 44 -5.46 3.27 -8.58
CA ARG A 44 -6.54 3.80 -7.72
C ARG A 44 -6.57 5.33 -7.71
N LEU A 45 -5.40 5.96 -7.77
CA LEU A 45 -5.24 7.39 -7.57
C LEU A 45 -5.28 8.18 -8.85
N GLY A 46 -4.92 7.56 -9.99
CA GLY A 46 -4.81 8.27 -11.26
C GLY A 46 -3.94 9.51 -11.10
N ASN A 47 -4.52 10.69 -11.37
CA ASN A 47 -3.81 11.97 -11.26
C ASN A 47 -3.39 12.32 -9.83
N LEU A 48 -4.02 11.75 -8.80
CA LEU A 48 -3.64 11.97 -7.40
C LEU A 48 -2.34 11.22 -7.03
N TYR A 49 -1.83 10.34 -7.89
CA TYR A 49 -0.57 9.63 -7.66
C TYR A 49 0.66 10.56 -7.57
N GLN A 50 0.52 11.80 -8.03
CA GLN A 50 1.55 12.84 -7.92
C GLN A 50 1.66 13.44 -6.51
N TRP A 51 0.71 13.16 -5.62
CA TRP A 51 0.72 13.63 -4.23
C TRP A 51 1.63 12.76 -3.37
N GLU A 52 2.01 13.24 -2.20
CA GLU A 52 2.87 12.47 -1.30
C GLU A 52 2.08 11.28 -0.74
N ILE A 53 2.69 10.09 -0.75
CA ILE A 53 2.09 8.86 -0.25
C ILE A 53 2.97 8.29 0.85
N ALA A 54 2.49 8.36 2.10
CA ALA A 54 3.12 7.74 3.25
C ALA A 54 2.57 6.32 3.44
N VAL A 55 3.39 5.29 3.26
CA VAL A 55 3.03 3.89 3.53
C VAL A 55 3.29 3.59 5.01
N GLN A 56 2.26 3.34 5.80
CA GLN A 56 2.37 3.26 7.26
C GLN A 56 2.56 1.84 7.78
N GLN A 57 1.83 0.87 7.23
CA GLN A 57 1.76 -0.46 7.83
C GLN A 57 1.84 -1.50 6.74
N ILE A 58 2.76 -2.46 6.85
CA ILE A 58 2.85 -3.66 6.02
C ILE A 58 2.79 -4.83 7.01
N GLU A 59 1.58 -5.25 7.39
CA GLU A 59 1.44 -6.39 8.28
C GLU A 59 1.64 -7.68 7.51
N ASN A 60 2.71 -8.39 7.85
CA ASN A 60 2.96 -9.72 7.36
C ASN A 60 2.13 -10.70 8.18
N GLU A 61 0.88 -10.94 7.77
CA GLU A 61 0.16 -12.12 8.24
C GLU A 61 0.85 -13.33 7.60
N GLN A 62 1.90 -13.83 8.27
CA GLN A 62 2.24 -15.23 8.12
C GLN A 62 1.01 -16.00 8.55
N LEU A 63 0.40 -16.70 7.61
CA LEU A 63 -0.46 -17.85 7.91
C LEU A 63 0.37 -18.77 8.80
N VAL A 64 0.17 -18.66 10.11
CA VAL A 64 0.46 -19.75 11.01
C VAL A 64 -0.53 -20.82 10.60
N LEU A 65 -0.06 -21.78 9.81
CA LEU A 65 -0.68 -23.09 9.73
C LEU A 65 -0.55 -23.68 11.14
N LEU A 66 -1.57 -23.44 11.96
CA LEU A 66 -1.89 -24.31 13.11
C LEU A 66 -2.42 -25.64 12.58
#